data_AF-A0A183F1S7-F1
#
_entry.id   AF-A0A183F1S7-F1
#
_cell.length_a   1.000
_cell.length_b   1.000
_cell.length_c   1.000
_cell.angle_alpha   90.00
_cell.angle_beta   90.00
_cell.angle_gamma   90.00
#
_symmetry.space_group_name_H-M   'P 1'
#
loop_
_entity.id
_entity.type
_entity.pdbx_description
1 polymer ?
#
loop_
_entity_poly.entity_id
_entity_poly.type
_entity_poly.pdbx_seq_one_letter_code
_entity_poly.pdbx_strand_id
1 'polypeptide(L)' 'MDKIAQLGNVHMLHPPYSPNISPCDYHYFLGLRDFMVGRNTRTQADLDNHNKQWISTRPKQFWKVGIRKLADRWQQGH' A
#
# COMPACT_ATOMS: atom_id res chain seq x y z
N MET A 1 8.12 27.26 0.98
CA MET A 1 7.13 26.62 1.88
C MET A 1 6.84 25.23 1.36
N ASP A 2 6.98 24.22 2.20
CA ASP A 2 6.67 22.83 1.87
C ASP A 2 5.20 22.69 1.41
N LYS A 3 4.95 22.00 0.29
CA LYS A 3 3.59 21.79 -0.25
C LYS A 3 2.74 20.92 0.69
N ILE A 4 3.36 20.04 1.46
CA ILE A 4 2.71 19.21 2.48
C ILE A 4 2.15 20.10 3.58
N ALA A 5 2.92 21.09 4.03
CA ALA A 5 2.49 22.06 5.04
C ALA A 5 1.37 22.98 4.56
N GLN A 6 1.40 23.40 3.28
CA GLN A 6 0.32 24.22 2.68
C GLN A 6 -1.02 23.48 2.63
N LEU A 7 -1.00 22.14 2.53
CA LEU A 7 -2.19 21.30 2.53
C LEU A 7 -2.64 20.92 3.96
N GLY A 8 -1.96 21.39 5.01
CA GLY A 8 -2.28 21.06 6.40
C GLY A 8 -1.95 19.62 6.80
N ASN A 9 -1.13 18.91 6.01
CA ASN A 9 -0.76 17.53 6.28
C ASN A 9 0.43 17.45 7.25
N VAL A 10 0.40 16.44 8.12
CA VAL A 10 1.52 16.13 9.01
C VAL A 10 2.44 15.09 8.35
N HIS A 11 3.74 15.37 8.35
CA HIS A 11 4.74 14.40 7.91
C HIS A 11 5.06 13.42 9.03
N MET A 12 4.86 12.12 8.80
CA MET A 12 5.32 11.07 9.72
C MET A 12 6.77 10.73 9.44
N LEU A 13 7.61 10.70 10.48
CA LEU A 13 9.01 10.29 10.36
C LEU A 13 9.06 8.82 9.95
N HIS A 14 9.69 8.51 8.82
CA HIS A 14 9.85 7.14 8.36
C HIS A 14 11.35 6.79 8.29
N PRO A 15 11.81 5.76 9.02
CA PRO A 15 13.20 5.34 8.94
C PRO A 15 13.57 4.87 7.52
N PRO A 16 14.81 5.08 7.08
CA PRO A 16 15.26 4.64 5.77
C PRO A 16 15.18 3.11 5.64
N TYR A 17 14.95 2.63 4.41
CA TYR A 17 14.94 1.19 4.06
C TYR A 17 14.03 0.31 4.93
N SER A 18 12.88 0.84 5.37
CA SER A 18 11.97 0.13 6.29
C SER A 18 10.62 -0.24 5.63
N PRO A 19 10.62 -1.11 4.60
CA PRO A 19 9.39 -1.51 3.90
C PRO A 19 8.42 -2.29 4.82
N ASN A 20 8.93 -2.93 5.87
CA ASN A 20 8.14 -3.67 6.87
C ASN A 20 7.19 -2.78 7.68
N ILE A 21 7.39 -1.47 7.70
CA ILE A 21 6.53 -0.46 8.35
C ILE A 21 5.81 0.45 7.33
N SER A 22 5.84 0.11 6.03
CA SER A 22 5.07 0.79 4.99
C SER A 22 3.84 -0.05 4.62
N PRO A 23 2.61 0.40 4.94
CA PRO A 23 1.39 -0.34 4.62
C PRO A 23 1.21 -0.62 3.13
N CYS A 24 1.75 0.25 2.27
CA CYS A 24 1.77 0.02 0.85
C CYS A 24 2.59 -1.22 0.50
N ASP A 25 3.79 -1.36 1.08
CA ASP A 25 4.72 -2.44 0.75
C ASP A 25 4.28 -3.77 1.38
N TYR A 26 4.07 -3.82 2.70
CA TYR A 26 3.79 -5.09 3.40
C TYR A 26 2.37 -5.62 3.21
N HIS A 27 1.43 -4.82 2.71
CA HIS A 27 0.01 -5.21 2.63
C HIS A 27 -0.59 -5.01 1.24
N TYR A 28 -0.55 -3.79 0.69
CA TYR A 28 -1.16 -3.52 -0.61
C TYR A 28 -0.41 -4.21 -1.76
N PHE A 29 0.88 -3.90 -1.93
CA PHE A 29 1.71 -4.42 -3.02
C PHE A 29 1.99 -5.91 -2.87
N LEU A 30 2.12 -6.40 -1.63
CA LEU A 30 2.21 -7.84 -1.38
C LEU A 30 0.98 -8.56 -1.92
N GLY A 31 -0.23 -8.11 -1.54
CA GLY A 31 -1.46 -8.72 -2.05
C GLY A 31 -1.64 -8.52 -3.56
N LEU A 32 -1.31 -7.34 -4.08
CA LEU A 32 -1.42 -7.04 -5.50
C LEU A 32 -0.50 -7.96 -6.31
N ARG A 33 0.74 -8.17 -5.86
CA ARG A 33 1.69 -9.08 -6.51
C ARG A 33 1.09 -10.46 -6.64
N ASP A 34 0.58 -11.02 -5.55
CA ASP A 34 -0.01 -12.36 -5.53
C ASP A 34 -1.25 -12.45 -6.43
N PHE A 35 -2.01 -11.36 -6.59
CA PHE A 35 -3.07 -11.26 -7.59
C PHE A 35 -2.56 -11.11 -9.01
N MET A 36 -1.44 -10.45 -9.26
CA MET A 36 -0.96 -10.28 -10.63
C MET A 36 -0.28 -11.53 -11.18
N VAL A 37 0.21 -12.44 -10.33
CA VAL A 37 0.84 -13.69 -10.77
C VAL A 37 -0.08 -14.47 -11.71
N GLY A 38 0.43 -14.80 -12.90
CA GLY A 38 -0.28 -15.60 -13.92
C GLY A 38 -1.34 -14.85 -14.72
N ARG A 39 -1.59 -13.56 -14.46
CA ARG A 39 -2.52 -12.73 -15.24
C ARG A 39 -1.81 -12.06 -16.43
N ASN A 40 -2.56 -11.71 -17.48
CA ASN A 40 -2.00 -11.03 -18.65
C ASN A 40 -1.71 -9.56 -18.32
N THR A 41 -0.49 -9.11 -18.54
CA THR A 41 -0.06 -7.73 -18.29
C THR A 41 0.65 -7.11 -19.49
N ARG A 42 0.32 -7.57 -20.72
CA ARG A 42 1.00 -7.17 -21.96
C ARG A 42 0.73 -5.73 -22.39
N THR A 43 -0.40 -5.16 -21.99
CA THR A 43 -0.78 -3.79 -22.34
C THR A 43 -1.07 -2.94 -21.12
N GLN A 44 -0.96 -1.62 -21.26
CA GLN A 44 -1.35 -0.69 -20.21
C GLN A 44 -2.83 -0.85 -19.84
N ALA A 45 -3.70 -1.10 -20.83
CA ALA A 45 -5.12 -1.32 -20.60
C ALA A 45 -5.38 -2.58 -19.74
N ASP A 46 -4.65 -3.68 -19.99
CA ASP A 46 -4.73 -4.89 -19.19
C ASP A 46 -4.30 -4.62 -17.73
N LEU A 47 -3.18 -3.91 -17.56
CA LEU A 47 -2.67 -3.50 -16.24
C LEU A 47 -3.68 -2.64 -15.47
N ASP A 48 -4.23 -1.62 -16.12
CA ASP A 48 -5.20 -0.70 -15.51
C ASP A 48 -6.48 -1.43 -15.11
N ASN A 49 -6.96 -2.35 -15.96
CA ASN A 49 -8.13 -3.16 -15.67
C ASN A 49 -7.89 -4.10 -14.48
N HIS A 50 -6.75 -4.79 -14.45
CA HIS A 50 -6.38 -5.65 -13.32
C HIS A 50 -6.23 -4.85 -12.01
N ASN A 51 -5.64 -3.66 -12.06
CA ASN A 51 -5.52 -2.80 -10.89
C ASN A 51 -6.89 -2.31 -10.38
N LYS A 52 -7.77 -1.87 -11.29
CA LYS A 52 -9.15 -1.49 -10.93
C LYS A 52 -9.92 -2.65 -10.31
N GLN A 53 -9.81 -3.85 -10.89
CA GLN A 53 -10.44 -5.06 -10.36
C GLN A 53 -9.88 -5.44 -8.99
N TRP A 54 -8.55 -5.36 -8.80
CA TRP A 54 -7.93 -5.62 -7.51
C TRP A 54 -8.52 -4.72 -6.42
N ILE A 55 -8.53 -3.41 -6.66
CA ILE A 55 -9.02 -2.44 -5.68
C ILE A 55 -10.51 -2.63 -5.39
N SER A 56 -11.33 -2.83 -6.43
CA SER A 56 -12.80 -2.93 -6.29
C SER A 56 -13.25 -4.21 -5.58
N THR A 57 -12.48 -5.29 -5.70
CA THR A 57 -12.80 -6.58 -5.05
C THR A 57 -12.35 -6.65 -3.60
N ARG A 58 -11.53 -5.71 -3.12
CA ARG A 58 -11.04 -5.72 -1.73
C ARG A 58 -12.09 -5.13 -0.79
N PRO A 59 -12.55 -5.89 0.24
CA PRO A 59 -13.51 -5.36 1.20
C PRO A 59 -12.87 -4.23 2.00
N LYS A 60 -13.69 -3.29 2.52
CA LYS A 60 -13.21 -2.19 3.39
C LYS A 60 -12.33 -2.68 4.54
N GLN A 61 -12.61 -3.88 5.06
CA GLN A 61 -11.84 -4.49 6.14
C GLN A 61 -10.39 -4.81 5.75
N PHE A 62 -10.11 -5.15 4.49
CA PHE A 62 -8.75 -5.39 4.01
C PHE A 62 -7.87 -4.17 4.23
N TRP A 63 -8.35 -2.98 3.85
CA TRP A 63 -7.64 -1.72 4.01
C TRP A 63 -7.45 -1.35 5.49
N LYS A 64 -8.51 -1.50 6.30
CA LYS A 64 -8.45 -1.24 7.74
C LYS A 64 -7.42 -2.11 8.43
N VAL A 65 -7.35 -3.40 8.09
CA VAL A 65 -6.36 -4.33 8.66
C VAL A 65 -4.93 -3.93 8.28
N GLY A 66 -4.70 -3.53 7.02
CA GLY A 66 -3.40 -3.05 6.56
C GLY A 66 -2.89 -1.89 7.42
N ILE A 67 -3.73 -0.88 7.65
CA ILE A 67 -3.37 0.29 8.47
C ILE A 67 -3.23 -0.07 9.96
N ARG A 68 -4.13 -0.89 10.53
CA ARG A 68 -4.07 -1.26 11.96
C ARG A 68 -2.79 -1.99 12.33
N LYS A 69 -2.30 -2.87 11.44
CA LYS A 69 -1.04 -3.59 11.62
C LYS A 69 0.19 -2.69 11.68
N LEU A 70 0.07 -1.41 11.29
CA LEU A 70 1.18 -0.47 11.35
C LEU A 70 1.66 -0.26 12.79
N ALA A 71 0.74 -0.20 13.76
CA ALA A 71 1.10 0.00 15.17
C ALA A 71 1.98 -1.15 15.70
N ASP A 72 1.57 -2.40 15.44
CA ASP A 72 2.33 -3.59 15.84
C ASP A 72 3.69 -3.65 15.14
N ARG A 73 3.73 -3.33 13.84
CA ARG A 73 4.95 -3.37 13.03
C ARG A 73 5.94 -2.28 13.41
N TRP A 74 5.44 -1.14 13.86
CA TRP A 74 6.27 -0.06 14.38
C TRP A 74 7.04 -0.48 15.63
N GLN A 75 6.40 -1.26 16.51
CA GLN A 75 7.02 -1.80 17.72
C GLN A 75 8.04 -2.91 17.41
N GLN A 76 7.88 -3.62 16.31
CA GLN A 76 8.79 -4.70 15.88
C GLN A 76 9.98 -4.19 15.05
N GLY A 77 9.92 -2.95 14.53
CA GLY A 77 10.94 -2.34 13.70
C GLY A 77 12.12 -1.72 14.46
N HIS A 78 12.22 -2.01 15.76
CA HIS A 78 13.30 -1.57 16.66
C HIS A 78 13.81 -2.75 17.49
#